data_AF-A0AAW0LET3-F1
#
_entry.id   AF-A0AAW0LET3-F1
#
_cell.length_a   1.000
_cell.length_b   1.000
_cell.length_c   1.000
_cell.angle_alpha   90.00
_cell.angle_beta   90.00
_cell.angle_gamma   90.00
#
_symmetry.space_group_name_H-M   'P 1'
#
loop_
_entity.id
_entity.type
_entity.pdbx_description
1 polymer ?
#
loop_
_entity_poly.entity_id
_entity_poly.type
_entity_poly.pdbx_seq_one_letter_code
_entity_poly.pdbx_strand_id
1 'polypeptide(L)' 'MGREVSESCVDSLLTEMVSSYCDRFYANKPDLAARRIEAIGFQVGLQLSERCLAKKVQGK' A
#
# COMPACT_ATOMS: atom_id res chain seq x y z
N MET A 1 18.54 -13.48 -0.59
CA MET A 1 17.46 -14.26 -1.21
C MET A 1 16.07 -14.04 -0.61
N GLY A 2 15.76 -14.49 0.62
CA GLY A 2 14.36 -14.43 1.12
C GLY A 2 13.77 -13.01 1.21
N ARG A 3 14.59 -12.02 1.58
CA ARG A 3 14.20 -10.61 1.65
C ARG A 3 13.92 -10.02 0.26
N GLU A 4 14.80 -10.25 -0.70
CA GLU A 4 14.65 -9.78 -2.09
C GLU A 4 13.41 -10.38 -2.77
N VAL A 5 13.09 -11.65 -2.50
CA VAL A 5 11.87 -12.31 -3.02
C VAL A 5 10.62 -11.68 -2.40
N SER A 6 10.62 -11.40 -1.09
CA SER A 6 9.51 -10.68 -0.46
C SER A 6 9.37 -9.26 -1.00
N GLU A 7 10.46 -8.54 -1.20
CA GLU A 7 10.45 -7.19 -1.77
C GLU A 7 9.87 -7.19 -3.19
N SER A 8 10.30 -8.12 -4.06
CA SER A 8 9.79 -8.27 -5.43
C SER A 8 8.31 -8.67 -5.48
N CYS A 9 7.85 -9.53 -4.55
CA CYS A 9 6.44 -9.90 -4.45
C CYS A 9 5.57 -8.70 -4.07
N VAL A 10 6.00 -7.91 -3.09
CA VAL A 10 5.29 -6.69 -2.67
C VAL A 10 5.24 -5.67 -3.83
N ASP A 11 6.36 -5.46 -4.52
CA ASP A 11 6.41 -4.57 -5.69
C ASP A 11 5.46 -5.01 -6.82
N SER A 12 5.43 -6.31 -7.12
CA SER A 12 4.53 -6.88 -8.13
C SER A 12 3.05 -6.70 -7.73
N LEU A 13 2.72 -6.95 -6.46
CA LEU A 13 1.36 -6.77 -5.94
C LEU A 13 0.91 -5.30 -5.98
N LEU A 14 1.80 -4.36 -5.64
CA LEU A 14 1.50 -2.94 -5.70
C LEU A 14 1.26 -2.49 -7.15
N THR A 15 2.10 -2.95 -8.07
CA THR A 15 1.94 -2.67 -9.51
C THR A 15 0.60 -3.19 -10.04
N GLU A 16 0.22 -4.42 -9.72
CA GLU A 16 -1.05 -5.01 -10.15
C GLU A 16 -2.27 -4.32 -9.50
N MET A 17 -2.14 -3.89 -8.24
CA MET A 17 -3.16 -3.07 -7.58
C MET A 17 -3.38 -1.76 -8.32
N VAL A 18 -2.31 -1.01 -8.60
CA VAL A 18 -2.39 0.28 -9.31
C VAL A 18 -2.98 0.09 -10.71
N SER A 19 -2.50 -0.89 -11.48
CA SER A 19 -3.06 -1.19 -12.80
C SER A 19 -4.55 -1.58 -12.73
N SER A 20 -4.95 -2.38 -11.74
CA SER A 20 -6.37 -2.74 -11.58
C SER A 20 -7.25 -1.51 -11.33
N TYR A 21 -6.80 -0.55 -10.51
CA TYR A 21 -7.54 0.68 -10.26
C TYR A 21 -7.54 1.62 -11.46
N CYS A 22 -6.40 1.79 -12.12
CA CYS A 22 -6.23 2.71 -13.23
C CYS A 22 -6.83 2.20 -14.55
N ASP A 23 -6.73 0.90 -14.85
CA ASP A 23 -7.07 0.34 -16.15
C ASP A 23 -8.40 -0.43 -16.17
N ARG A 24 -8.84 -0.99 -15.03
CA ARG A 24 -10.12 -1.72 -14.94
C ARG A 24 -11.20 -0.96 -14.18
N PHE A 25 -10.96 -0.59 -12.93
CA PHE A 25 -12.02 -0.03 -12.08
C PHE A 25 -12.37 1.42 -12.42
N TYR A 26 -11.35 2.23 -12.73
CA TYR A 26 -11.50 3.65 -12.98
C TYR A 26 -10.77 4.11 -14.25
N ALA A 27 -10.81 3.28 -15.31
CA ALA A 27 -10.20 3.52 -16.63
C ALA A 27 -10.36 4.95 -17.16
N ASN A 28 -11.54 5.53 -16.98
CA ASN A 28 -11.88 6.86 -17.48
C ASN A 28 -11.90 7.95 -16.38
N LYS A 29 -11.43 7.64 -15.18
CA LYS A 29 -11.50 8.50 -13.99
C LYS A 29 -10.19 8.40 -13.17
N PRO A 30 -9.05 8.85 -13.72
CA PRO A 30 -7.74 8.72 -13.07
C PRO A 30 -7.67 9.46 -11.72
N ASP A 31 -8.35 10.61 -11.60
CA ASP A 31 -8.44 11.36 -10.33
C ASP A 31 -9.13 10.55 -9.22
N LEU A 32 -10.19 9.81 -9.57
CA LEU A 32 -10.88 8.94 -8.62
C LEU A 32 -10.02 7.71 -8.26
N ALA A 33 -9.29 7.15 -9.23
CA ALA A 33 -8.34 6.07 -8.97
C ALA A 33 -7.26 6.51 -7.97
N ALA A 34 -6.64 7.66 -8.23
CA ALA A 34 -5.60 8.26 -7.39
C ALA A 34 -6.09 8.48 -5.96
N ARG A 35 -7.27 9.09 -5.78
CA ARG A 35 -7.85 9.30 -4.44
C ARG A 35 -8.16 8.00 -3.69
N ARG A 36 -8.57 6.94 -4.40
CA ARG A 36 -8.80 5.63 -3.78
C ARG A 36 -7.49 4.99 -3.32
N ILE A 37 -6.45 5.05 -4.15
CA ILE A 37 -5.12 4.55 -3.81
C ILE A 37 -4.54 5.33 -2.62
N GLU A 38 -4.67 6.65 -2.62
CA GLU A 38 -4.26 7.52 -1.50
C GLU A 38 -4.96 7.14 -0.19
N ALA A 39 -6.28 6.97 -0.21
CA ALA A 39 -7.04 6.59 0.98
C ALA A 39 -6.60 5.22 1.56
N ILE A 40 -6.27 4.26 0.69
CA ILE A 40 -5.71 2.96 1.09
C ILE A 40 -4.35 3.19 1.76
N GLY A 41 -3.47 3.97 1.13
CA GLY A 41 -2.15 4.30 1.67
C GLY A 41 -2.24 4.99 3.04
N PHE A 42 -3.16 5.94 3.21
CA PHE A 42 -3.39 6.62 4.48
C PHE A 42 -3.86 5.65 5.58
N GLN A 43 -4.86 4.82 5.29
CA GLN A 43 -5.40 3.87 6.26
C GLN A 43 -4.36 2.83 6.68
N VAL A 44 -3.62 2.26 5.71
CA VAL A 44 -2.55 1.31 6.00
C VAL A 44 -1.42 2.00 6.78
N GLY A 45 -1.02 3.19 6.37
CA GLY A 45 0.01 3.99 7.04
C GLY A 45 -0.35 4.30 8.50
N LEU A 46 -1.61 4.63 8.77
CA LEU A 46 -2.10 4.84 10.13
C LEU A 46 -1.98 3.55 10.97
N GLN A 47 -2.47 2.42 10.46
CA GLN A 47 -2.36 1.12 11.15
C GLN A 47 -0.91 0.72 11.41
N LEU A 48 0.00 1.00 10.48
CA LEU A 48 1.43 0.75 10.64
C LEU A 48 2.03 1.69 11.69
N SER A 49 1.66 2.98 11.68
CA SER A 49 2.11 3.96 12.66
C SER A 49 1.75 3.53 14.08
N GLU A 50 0.52 3.08 14.31
CA GLU A 50 0.06 2.54 15.60
C GLU A 50 0.90 1.33 16.05
N ARG A 51 1.18 0.39 15.13
CA ARG A 51 2.03 -0.78 15.42
C ARG A 51 3.49 -0.39 15.68
N CYS A 52 4.01 0.60 14.97
CA CYS A 52 5.38 1.11 15.17
C CYS A 52 5.51 1.86 16.50
N LEU A 53 4.51 2.67 16.87
CA LEU A 53 4.41 3.32 18.17
C LEU A 53 4.34 2.27 19.28
N ALA A 54 3.45 1.28 19.17
CA ALA A 54 3.34 0.20 20.15
C ALA A 54 4.65 -0.59 20.31
N LYS A 55 5.35 -0.89 19.21
CA LYS A 55 6.68 -1.53 19.25
C LYS A 55 7.76 -0.65 19.87
N LYS A 56 7.72 0.67 19.68
CA LYS A 56 8.65 1.61 20.35
C LYS A 56 8.39 1.70 21.85
N VAL A 57 7.14 1.59 22.29
CA VAL A 57 6.75 1.61 23.72
C VAL A 57 7.16 0.32 24.43
N GLN A 58 7.15 -0.84 23.75
CA GLN A 58 7.60 -2.13 24.31
C GLN A 58 9.12 -2.36 24.21
N GLY A 59 9.85 -1.45 23.57
CA GLY A 59 11.30 -1.50 23.39
C GLY A 59 12.10 -0.64 24.38
N LYS A 60 11.60 -0.47 25.62
CA LYS A 60 12.34 0.08 26.76
C LYS A 60 12.09 -0.77 27.99
#